data_AF-A0A060C2X7-F1
#
_entry.id   AF-A0A060C2X7-F1
#
_cell.length_a   1.000
_cell.length_b   1.000
_cell.length_c   1.000
_cell.angle_alpha   90.00
_cell.angle_beta   90.00
_cell.angle_gamma   90.00
#
_symmetry.space_group_name_H-M   'P 1'
#
loop_
_entity.id
_entity.type
_entity.pdbx_description
1 polymer ?
#
loop_
_entity_poly.entity_id
_entity_poly.type
_entity_poly.pdbx_seq_one_letter_code
_entity_poly.pdbx_strand_id
1 'polypeptide(L)'
;WNYTSLALIVQDSQVTSIEKFLGKEIGRTTWDQIASGNKSDLTKPKFGDLIIFYGGDHVGIYLGNGQVIHAPQPGESVKISSVTDISADFALEY
;
A
#
# COMPACT_ATOMS: atom_id res chain seq x y z
N TRP A 1 -17.69 -15.32 4.15
CA TRP A 1 -17.08 -15.90 2.94
C TRP A 1 -16.77 -14.77 1.98
N ASN A 2 -15.53 -14.77 1.47
CA ASN A 2 -15.00 -14.01 0.33
C ASN A 2 -14.43 -12.61 0.59
N TYR A 3 -13.26 -12.55 1.24
CA TYR A 3 -12.14 -11.65 0.87
C TYR A 3 -10.79 -12.27 1.28
N THR A 4 -10.60 -13.57 1.07
CA THR A 4 -9.32 -14.26 1.23
C THR A 4 -8.79 -14.66 -0.12
N SER A 5 -8.32 -13.68 -0.88
CA SER A 5 -7.65 -13.92 -2.15
C SER A 5 -6.61 -12.84 -2.42
N LEU A 6 -5.35 -13.14 -2.09
CA LEU A 6 -4.15 -12.60 -2.74
C LEU A 6 -3.58 -11.24 -2.32
N ALA A 7 -4.21 -10.55 -1.37
CA ALA A 7 -3.51 -9.56 -0.58
C ALA A 7 -2.43 -10.20 0.33
N LEU A 8 -2.57 -11.47 0.69
CA LEU A 8 -1.71 -12.15 1.68
C LEU A 8 -0.24 -12.35 1.26
N ILE A 9 0.08 -12.44 -0.05
CA ILE A 9 1.46 -12.73 -0.49
C ILE A 9 2.34 -11.46 -0.45
N VAL A 10 1.73 -10.29 -0.73
CA VAL A 10 2.41 -9.00 -0.64
C VAL A 10 2.15 -8.31 0.70
N GLN A 11 1.05 -8.61 1.39
CA GLN A 11 0.85 -8.18 2.77
C GLN A 11 1.80 -8.91 3.72
N ASP A 12 1.80 -10.23 3.87
CA ASP A 12 2.56 -10.84 4.98
C ASP A 12 4.09 -10.67 4.85
N SER A 13 4.67 -10.69 3.64
CA SER A 13 6.14 -10.58 3.50
C SER A 13 6.64 -9.13 3.40
N GLN A 14 5.92 -8.24 2.70
CA GLN A 14 6.33 -6.85 2.54
C GLN A 14 5.79 -5.96 3.66
N VAL A 15 4.58 -6.19 4.21
CA VAL A 15 4.08 -5.42 5.36
C VAL A 15 4.90 -5.70 6.60
N THR A 16 5.27 -6.95 6.91
CA THR A 16 6.20 -7.21 8.03
C THR A 16 7.58 -6.56 7.78
N SER A 17 8.02 -6.46 6.52
CA SER A 17 9.26 -5.74 6.18
C SER A 17 9.12 -4.22 6.34
N ILE A 18 7.95 -3.66 6.04
CA ILE A 18 7.60 -2.24 6.25
C ILE A 18 7.44 -1.95 7.74
N GLU A 19 6.72 -2.76 8.50
CA GLU A 19 6.58 -2.63 9.96
C GLU A 19 7.95 -2.65 10.63
N LYS A 20 8.84 -3.54 10.16
CA LYS A 20 10.23 -3.60 10.62
C LYS A 20 11.05 -2.38 10.19
N PHE A 21 10.80 -1.82 9.01
CA PHE A 21 11.45 -0.60 8.52
C PHE A 21 10.97 0.66 9.28
N LEU A 22 9.66 0.75 9.52
CA LEU A 22 9.00 1.84 10.24
C LEU A 22 9.13 1.71 11.76
N GLY A 23 9.45 0.51 12.27
CA GLY A 23 9.49 0.21 13.70
C GLY A 23 8.11 0.25 14.36
N LYS A 24 7.03 0.05 13.60
CA LYS A 24 5.63 0.20 14.03
C LYS A 24 4.77 -0.89 13.42
N GLU A 25 3.91 -1.53 14.22
CA GLU A 25 2.84 -2.40 13.70
C GLU A 25 1.74 -1.52 13.09
N ILE A 26 1.41 -1.79 11.83
CA ILE A 26 0.41 -1.02 11.05
C ILE A 26 -0.82 -1.87 10.71
N GLY A 27 -0.78 -3.16 11.04
CA GLY A 27 -1.88 -4.08 10.84
C GLY A 27 -1.89 -4.71 9.45
N ARG A 28 -2.52 -5.88 9.38
CA ARG A 28 -2.46 -6.77 8.21
C ARG A 28 -3.40 -6.33 7.09
N THR A 29 -4.54 -5.73 7.42
CA THR A 29 -5.52 -5.32 6.42
C THR A 29 -5.29 -3.87 6.00
N THR A 30 -5.71 -3.52 4.78
CA THR A 30 -5.66 -2.11 4.32
C THR A 30 -6.47 -1.20 5.25
N TRP A 31 -7.52 -1.71 5.88
CA TRP A 31 -8.33 -0.96 6.84
C TRP A 31 -7.58 -0.68 8.15
N ASP A 32 -6.84 -1.66 8.68
CA ASP A 32 -5.99 -1.45 9.86
C ASP A 32 -4.89 -0.43 9.57
N GLN A 33 -4.32 -0.48 8.36
CA GLN A 33 -3.32 0.47 7.89
C GLN A 33 -3.94 1.88 7.80
N ILE A 34 -5.09 2.02 7.15
CA ILE A 34 -5.82 3.30 7.09
C ILE A 34 -6.10 3.85 8.49
N ALA A 35 -6.44 2.98 9.45
CA ALA A 35 -6.73 3.39 10.82
C ALA A 35 -5.49 3.77 11.64
N SER A 36 -4.30 3.28 11.27
CA SER A 36 -3.05 3.48 12.04
C SER A 36 -2.10 4.52 11.43
N GLY A 37 -2.30 4.90 10.16
CA GLY A 37 -1.54 5.91 9.44
C GLY A 37 -2.20 7.30 9.45
N ASN A 38 -1.41 8.33 9.11
CA ASN A 38 -1.91 9.68 8.93
C ASN A 38 -2.29 9.91 7.47
N LYS A 39 -3.57 10.17 7.21
CA LYS A 39 -4.07 10.45 5.86
C LYS A 39 -3.48 11.77 5.33
N SER A 40 -2.89 11.72 4.15
CA SER A 40 -2.35 12.88 3.43
C SER A 40 -2.77 12.87 1.96
N ASP A 41 -2.77 14.05 1.35
CA ASP A 41 -3.09 14.20 -0.08
C ASP A 41 -1.94 13.70 -0.96
N LEU A 42 -2.27 13.23 -2.17
CA LEU A 42 -1.30 12.74 -3.17
C LEU A 42 -0.40 13.84 -3.78
N THR A 43 -0.45 15.07 -3.26
CA THR A 43 0.30 16.19 -3.83
C THR A 43 1.81 16.02 -3.67
N LYS A 44 2.27 15.41 -2.55
CA LYS A 44 3.69 15.18 -2.24
C LYS A 44 3.90 13.95 -1.35
N PRO A 45 3.53 12.74 -1.79
CA PRO A 45 3.87 11.52 -1.04
C PRO A 45 5.39 11.38 -0.89
N LYS A 46 5.81 10.86 0.25
CA LYS A 46 7.22 10.60 0.59
C LYS A 46 7.54 9.14 0.30
N PHE A 47 8.81 8.88 -0.01
CA PHE A 47 9.29 7.51 -0.17
C PHE A 47 8.93 6.68 1.07
N GLY A 48 8.25 5.55 0.86
CA GLY A 48 7.78 4.68 1.94
C GLY A 48 6.33 4.90 2.37
N ASP A 49 5.68 6.00 1.96
CA ASP A 49 4.25 6.21 2.22
C ASP A 49 3.44 5.08 1.56
N LEU A 50 2.37 4.65 2.22
CA LEU A 50 1.41 3.74 1.59
C LEU A 50 0.43 4.54 0.75
N ILE A 51 0.27 4.16 -0.51
CA ILE A 51 -0.74 4.73 -1.41
C ILE A 51 -1.95 3.81 -1.39
N ILE A 52 -3.11 4.39 -1.09
CA ILE A 52 -4.39 3.70 -1.04
C ILE A 52 -5.12 3.93 -2.37
N PHE A 53 -5.70 2.85 -2.89
CA PHE A 53 -6.42 2.84 -4.16
C PHE A 53 -7.81 2.23 -3.99
N TYR A 54 -8.71 2.56 -4.91
CA TYR A 54 -10.05 1.98 -5.04
C TYR A 54 -10.88 2.01 -3.73
N GLY A 55 -10.81 3.10 -2.98
CA GLY A 55 -11.55 3.27 -1.73
C GLY A 55 -11.03 2.44 -0.56
N GLY A 56 -9.82 1.87 -0.65
CA GLY A 56 -9.24 1.02 0.40
C GLY A 56 -9.03 -0.44 0.00
N ASP A 57 -9.45 -0.84 -1.20
CA ASP A 57 -9.36 -2.24 -1.64
C ASP A 57 -7.95 -2.64 -2.06
N HIS A 58 -7.07 -1.68 -2.37
CA HIS A 58 -5.70 -1.95 -2.79
C HIS A 58 -4.69 -0.98 -2.19
N VAL A 59 -3.46 -1.47 -1.98
CA VAL A 59 -2.35 -0.71 -1.40
C VAL A 59 -1.06 -0.93 -2.17
N GLY A 60 -0.26 0.13 -2.29
CA GLY A 60 1.10 0.10 -2.82
C GLY A 60 2.04 0.95 -1.97
N ILE A 61 3.34 0.76 -2.13
CA ILE A 61 4.35 1.55 -1.42
C ILE A 61 4.93 2.57 -2.40
N TYR A 62 4.94 3.84 -2.00
CA TYR A 62 5.50 4.89 -2.83
C TYR A 62 7.03 4.83 -2.88
N LEU A 63 7.58 4.85 -4.09
CA LEU A 63 9.02 4.77 -4.35
C LEU A 63 9.65 6.12 -4.72
N GLY A 64 8.89 7.21 -4.70
CA GLY A 64 9.34 8.49 -5.28
C GLY A 64 8.99 8.59 -6.76
N ASN A 65 9.18 9.79 -7.32
CA ASN A 65 9.01 10.07 -8.76
C ASN A 65 7.66 9.61 -9.36
N GLY A 66 6.58 9.64 -8.58
CA GLY A 66 5.26 9.21 -9.04
C GLY A 66 5.12 7.69 -9.18
N GLN A 67 6.00 6.88 -8.60
CA GLN A 67 6.01 5.43 -8.75
C GLN A 67 5.59 4.70 -7.49
N VAL A 68 4.94 3.55 -7.66
CA VAL A 68 4.55 2.63 -6.58
C VAL A 68 4.96 1.21 -6.90
N ILE A 69 5.38 0.46 -5.88
CA ILE A 69 5.50 -0.99 -5.95
C ILE A 69 4.26 -1.65 -5.34
N HIS A 70 3.67 -2.61 -6.05
CA HIS A 70 2.44 -3.26 -5.61
C HIS A 70 2.27 -4.68 -6.20
N ALA A 71 1.37 -5.47 -5.61
CA ALA A 71 0.83 -6.69 -6.21
C ALA A 71 -0.52 -6.37 -6.87
N PRO A 72 -0.61 -6.33 -8.20
CA PRO A 72 -1.82 -5.88 -8.90
C PRO A 72 -2.99 -6.84 -8.72
N GLN A 73 -2.76 -8.14 -8.85
CA GLN A 73 -3.80 -9.14 -8.70
C GLN A 73 -3.22 -10.55 -8.46
N PRO A 74 -4.07 -11.46 -7.96
CA PRO A 74 -3.82 -12.88 -7.92
C PRO A 74 -3.03 -13.47 -9.11
N GLY A 75 -1.89 -14.11 -8.84
CA GLY A 75 -1.11 -14.80 -9.88
C GLY A 75 -0.22 -13.89 -10.73
N GLU A 76 -0.28 -12.57 -10.55
CA GLU A 76 0.71 -11.65 -11.11
C GLU A 76 1.88 -11.42 -10.16
N SER A 77 3.04 -11.09 -10.74
CA SER A 77 4.22 -10.70 -9.97
C SER A 77 4.12 -9.27 -9.45
N VAL A 78 4.87 -9.01 -8.37
CA VAL A 78 5.11 -7.65 -7.87
C VAL A 78 5.70 -6.80 -9.00
N LYS A 79 5.14 -5.60 -9.22
CA LYS A 79 5.61 -4.68 -10.26
C LYS A 79 5.58 -3.25 -9.78
N ILE A 80 6.31 -2.40 -10.52
CA ILE A 80 6.33 -0.96 -10.34
C ILE A 80 5.38 -0.34 -11.37
N SER A 81 4.51 0.55 -10.92
CA SER A 81 3.51 1.24 -11.74
C SER A 81 3.52 2.75 -11.42
N SER A 82 2.98 3.59 -12.31
CA SER A 82 2.74 4.99 -11.97
C SER A 82 1.56 5.11 -11.01
N VAL A 83 1.66 6.03 -10.04
CA VAL A 83 0.53 6.42 -9.17
C VAL A 83 -0.65 6.91 -10.00
N THR A 84 -0.40 7.53 -11.15
CA THR A 84 -1.45 8.06 -12.03
C THR A 84 -2.13 7.01 -12.89
N ASP A 85 -1.52 5.84 -13.05
CA ASP A 85 -2.07 4.76 -13.89
C ASP A 85 -3.13 3.95 -13.12
N ILE A 86 -3.19 4.14 -11.81
CA ILE A 86 -4.05 3.41 -10.87
C ILE A 86 -4.89 4.47 -10.15
N SER A 87 -6.18 4.23 -9.94
CA SER A 87 -7.07 5.21 -9.29
C SER A 87 -6.71 5.37 -7.80
N ALA A 88 -5.72 6.23 -7.53
CA ALA A 88 -5.22 6.53 -6.20
C ALA A 88 -6.14 7.50 -5.47
N ASP A 89 -6.42 7.21 -4.21
CA ASP A 89 -7.32 8.03 -3.39
C ASP A 89 -6.52 8.98 -2.49
N PHE A 90 -5.53 8.46 -1.76
CA PHE A 90 -4.74 9.21 -0.79
C PHE A 90 -3.47 8.45 -0.38
N ALA A 91 -2.55 9.15 0.30
CA ALA A 91 -1.39 8.56 0.92
C ALA A 91 -1.60 8.39 2.44
N LEU A 92 -0.88 7.43 3.03
CA LEU A 92 -0.74 7.25 4.46
C LEU A 92 0.72 7.40 4.85
N GLU A 93 0.97 8.37 5.73
CA GLU A 93 2.26 8.62 6.35
C GLU A 93 2.33 7.94 7.73
N TYR A 94 3.47 7.34 8.03
CA TYR A 94 3.73 6.62 9.28
C TYR A 94 4.94 7.16 10.04
#